data_AF-A0A4R9BJW8-F1
#
_entry.id   AF-A0A4R9BJW8-F1
#
_cell.length_a   1.000
_cell.length_b   1.000
_cell.length_c   1.000
_cell.angle_alpha   90.00
_cell.angle_beta   90.00
_cell.angle_gamma   90.00
#
_symmetry.space_group_name_H-M   'P 1'
#
loop_
_entity.id
_entity.type
_entity.pdbx_description
1 polymer ?
#
loop_
_entity_poly.entity_id
_entity_poly.type
_entity_poly.pdbx_seq_one_letter_code
_entity_poly.pdbx_strand_id
1 'polypeptide(L)'
;MQRARTSWPARDDTQAWAALANRAMQMEMLEVDQTENDAWMKTMRALVAEQLDYDTFTARRMAALSDRLRSRKLAQTNLRYKYGLKQRRGSLVRLDVKRYLRASE
;
A
#
# COMPACT_ATOMS: atom_id res chain seq x y z
N MET A 1 12.87 -9.61 -26.15
CA MET A 1 11.52 -9.13 -25.78
C MET A 1 11.48 -7.62 -25.94
N GLN A 2 10.74 -7.12 -26.92
CA GLN A 2 10.54 -5.67 -27.09
C GLN A 2 9.70 -5.14 -25.93
N ARG A 3 10.26 -4.23 -25.14
CA ARG A 3 9.51 -3.47 -24.12
C ARG A 3 8.45 -2.64 -24.86
N ALA A 4 7.19 -3.03 -24.77
CA ALA A 4 6.10 -2.19 -25.25
C ALA A 4 6.21 -0.84 -24.54
N ARG A 5 6.49 0.24 -25.28
CA ARG A 5 6.43 1.59 -24.73
C ARG A 5 4.96 1.82 -24.41
N THR A 6 4.56 1.65 -23.16
CA THR A 6 3.20 1.91 -22.71
C THR A 6 2.89 3.38 -22.98
N SER A 7 2.20 3.66 -24.09
CA SER A 7 1.76 5.01 -24.41
C SER A 7 0.71 5.39 -23.37
N TRP A 8 1.00 6.42 -22.58
CA TRP A 8 0.05 6.96 -21.61
C TRP A 8 -1.23 7.42 -22.32
N PRO A 9 -2.41 7.27 -21.70
CA PRO A 9 -3.65 7.77 -22.29
C PRO A 9 -3.61 9.26 -22.57
N ALA A 10 -4.42 9.71 -23.53
CA ALA A 10 -4.62 11.12 -23.81
C ALA A 10 -5.08 11.87 -22.54
N ARG A 11 -4.77 13.17 -22.46
CA ARG A 11 -4.99 13.95 -21.22
C ARG A 11 -6.47 14.07 -20.85
N ASP A 12 -7.33 14.08 -21.85
CA ASP A 12 -8.79 14.23 -21.80
C ASP A 12 -9.53 12.90 -21.65
N ASP A 13 -8.84 11.77 -21.85
CA ASP A 13 -9.40 10.43 -21.60
C ASP A 13 -9.50 10.14 -20.09
N THR A 14 -10.54 10.70 -19.48
CA THR A 14 -10.80 10.59 -18.04
C THR A 14 -11.04 9.14 -17.60
N GLN A 15 -11.67 8.34 -18.45
CA GLN A 15 -11.98 6.94 -18.16
C GLN A 15 -10.71 6.08 -18.11
N ALA A 16 -9.82 6.20 -19.10
CA ALA A 16 -8.57 5.45 -19.10
C ALA A 16 -7.66 5.87 -17.93
N TRP A 17 -7.60 7.17 -17.61
CA TRP A 17 -6.86 7.65 -16.44
C TRP A 17 -7.43 7.14 -15.12
N ALA A 18 -8.76 7.05 -14.98
CA ALA A 18 -9.41 6.48 -13.80
C ALA A 18 -9.11 4.98 -13.65
N ALA A 19 -9.14 4.23 -14.76
CA ALA A 19 -8.80 2.80 -14.77
C ALA A 19 -7.35 2.57 -14.33
N LEU A 20 -6.40 3.37 -14.85
CA LEU A 20 -4.99 3.30 -14.43
C LEU A 20 -4.79 3.71 -12.96
N ALA A 21 -5.52 4.72 -12.48
CA ALA A 21 -5.47 5.11 -11.07
C ALA A 21 -5.98 4.00 -10.16
N ASN A 22 -7.08 3.34 -10.52
CA ASN A 22 -7.58 2.19 -9.77
C ASN A 22 -6.60 1.01 -9.79
N ARG A 23 -5.99 0.70 -10.95
CA ARG A 23 -4.96 -0.35 -11.04
C ARG A 23 -3.75 -0.04 -10.16
N ALA A 24 -3.21 1.18 -10.25
CA ALA A 24 -2.08 1.60 -9.43
C ALA A 24 -2.41 1.53 -7.93
N MET A 25 -3.62 1.98 -7.54
CA MET A 25 -4.10 1.86 -6.17
C MET A 25 -4.15 0.40 -5.71
N GLN A 26 -4.69 -0.52 -6.52
CA GLN A 26 -4.81 -1.94 -6.16
C GLN A 26 -3.43 -2.60 -5.99
N MET A 27 -2.48 -2.31 -6.89
CA MET A 27 -1.13 -2.84 -6.79
C MET A 27 -0.38 -2.29 -5.57
N GLU A 28 -0.44 -0.97 -5.34
CA GLU A 28 0.24 -0.37 -4.19
C GLU A 28 -0.41 -0.80 -2.85
N MET A 29 -1.72 -1.04 -2.86
CA MET A 29 -2.43 -1.64 -1.71
C MET A 29 -1.88 -3.02 -1.37
N LEU A 30 -1.66 -3.86 -2.38
CA LEU A 30 -1.09 -5.20 -2.19
C LEU A 30 0.34 -5.12 -1.63
N GLU A 31 1.17 -4.20 -2.14
CA GLU A 31 2.53 -3.97 -1.62
C GLU A 31 2.54 -3.53 -0.16
N VAL A 32 1.62 -2.62 0.22
CA VAL A 32 1.45 -2.19 1.61
C VAL A 32 1.05 -3.36 2.50
N ASP A 33 0.04 -4.15 2.09
CA ASP A 33 -0.42 -5.31 2.86
C ASP A 33 0.69 -6.37 2.99
N GLN A 34 1.49 -6.59 1.94
CA GLN A 34 2.64 -7.49 1.96
C GLN A 34 3.73 -7.02 2.93
N THR A 35 4.11 -5.74 2.85
CA THR A 35 5.12 -5.13 3.73
C THR A 35 4.70 -5.22 5.20
N GLU A 36 3.44 -4.91 5.49
CA GLU A 36 2.88 -5.04 6.85
C GLU A 36 2.89 -6.50 7.33
N ASN A 37 2.56 -7.47 6.47
CA ASN A 37 2.62 -8.90 6.80
C ASN A 37 4.05 -9.34 7.15
N ASP A 38 5.04 -8.94 6.37
CA ASP A 38 6.43 -9.28 6.61
C ASP A 38 6.94 -8.66 7.93
N ALA A 39 6.57 -7.40 8.19
CA ALA A 39 6.87 -6.73 9.46
C ALA A 39 6.23 -7.46 10.66
N TRP A 40 4.98 -7.90 10.53
CA TRP A 40 4.30 -8.66 11.57
C TRP A 40 4.97 -10.00 11.85
N MET A 41 5.34 -10.75 10.80
CA MET A 41 6.05 -12.01 10.98
C MET A 41 7.41 -11.80 11.66
N LYS A 42 8.13 -10.72 11.35
CA LYS A 42 9.36 -10.35 12.05
C LYS A 42 9.11 -10.06 13.53
N THR A 43 8.09 -9.28 13.86
CA THR A 43 7.71 -8.99 15.25
C THR A 43 7.35 -10.25 16.02
N MET A 44 6.55 -11.15 15.43
CA MET A 44 6.17 -12.40 16.08
C MET A 44 7.36 -13.32 16.31
N ARG A 45 8.29 -13.42 15.36
CA ARG A 45 9.54 -14.18 15.53
C ARG A 45 10.39 -13.61 16.66
N ALA A 46 10.48 -12.29 16.78
CA ALA A 46 11.21 -11.64 17.88
C ALA A 46 10.58 -11.96 19.24
N LEU A 47 9.26 -11.81 19.38
CA LEU A 47 8.55 -12.13 20.63
C LEU A 47 8.70 -13.60 21.04
N VAL A 48 8.67 -14.52 20.08
CA VAL A 48 8.89 -15.95 20.34
C VAL A 48 10.32 -16.23 20.78
N ALA A 49 11.31 -15.57 20.18
CA ALA A 49 12.71 -15.73 20.54
C ALA A 49 13.03 -15.26 21.97
N GLU A 50 12.22 -14.37 22.53
CA GLU A 50 12.35 -13.87 23.90
C GLU A 50 11.92 -14.88 24.98
N GLN A 51 11.25 -15.99 24.61
CA GLN A 51 10.80 -17.06 25.53
C GLN A 51 10.04 -16.52 26.76
N LEU A 52 9.16 -15.55 26.51
CA LEU A 52 8.35 -14.90 27.53
C LEU A 52 7.34 -15.86 28.16
N ASP A 53 6.92 -15.59 29.40
CA ASP A 53 5.76 -16.25 29.98
C ASP A 53 4.47 -15.92 29.20
N TYR A 54 3.44 -16.72 29.44
CA TYR A 54 2.19 -16.64 28.68
C TYR A 54 1.52 -15.25 28.76
N ASP A 55 1.46 -14.65 29.95
CA ASP A 55 0.76 -13.38 30.16
C ASP A 55 1.52 -12.24 29.49
N THR A 56 2.84 -12.20 29.68
CA THR A 56 3.71 -11.19 29.05
C THR A 56 3.70 -11.32 27.53
N PHE A 57 3.81 -12.54 26.99
CA PHE A 57 3.74 -12.78 25.55
C PHE A 57 2.39 -12.29 24.98
N THR A 58 1.30 -12.65 25.65
CA THR A 58 -0.06 -12.30 25.20
C THR A 58 -0.27 -10.79 25.20
N ALA A 59 0.10 -10.11 26.29
CA ALA A 59 -0.01 -8.66 26.39
C ALA A 59 0.78 -7.95 25.28
N ARG A 60 2.05 -8.34 25.06
CA ARG A 60 2.92 -7.72 24.05
C ARG A 60 2.45 -8.02 22.63
N ARG A 61 1.99 -9.24 22.36
CA ARG A 61 1.39 -9.60 21.07
C ARG A 61 0.15 -8.75 20.77
N MET A 62 -0.72 -8.54 21.75
CA MET A 62 -1.95 -7.73 21.57
C MET A 62 -1.65 -6.25 21.36
N ALA A 63 -0.65 -5.70 22.05
CA ALA A 63 -0.16 -4.35 21.79
C ALA A 63 0.36 -4.21 20.35
N ALA A 64 1.24 -5.10 19.92
CA ALA A 64 1.80 -5.10 18.57
C ALA A 64 0.71 -5.27 17.49
N LEU A 65 -0.30 -6.13 17.74
CA LEU A 65 -1.43 -6.30 16.84
C LEU A 65 -2.26 -5.02 16.70
N SER A 66 -2.48 -4.30 17.80
CA SER A 66 -3.23 -3.04 17.80
C SER A 66 -2.50 -1.97 16.99
N ASP A 67 -1.18 -1.87 17.14
CA ASP A 67 -0.36 -0.92 16.37
C ASP A 67 -0.34 -1.28 14.87
N ARG A 68 -0.22 -2.58 14.53
CA ARG A 68 -0.36 -3.07 13.15
C ARG A 68 -1.69 -2.65 12.52
N LEU A 69 -2.80 -2.84 13.22
CA LEU A 69 -4.12 -2.47 12.69
C LEU A 69 -4.24 -0.96 12.46
N ARG A 70 -3.66 -0.14 13.36
CA ARG A 70 -3.61 1.32 13.21
C ARG A 70 -2.78 1.72 11.99
N SER A 71 -1.57 1.20 11.86
CA SER A 71 -0.64 1.49 10.75
C SER A 71 -1.24 1.11 9.40
N ARG A 72 -1.79 -0.12 9.30
CA ARG A 72 -2.47 -0.59 8.08
C ARG A 72 -3.62 0.32 7.71
N LYS A 73 -4.53 0.66 8.65
CA LYS A 73 -5.67 1.54 8.37
C LYS A 73 -5.23 2.93 7.87
N LEU A 74 -4.15 3.48 8.45
CA LEU A 74 -3.59 4.76 8.02
C LEU A 74 -3.03 4.67 6.59
N ALA A 75 -2.25 3.63 6.29
CA ALA A 75 -1.68 3.42 4.96
C ALA A 75 -2.77 3.26 3.88
N GLN A 76 -3.79 2.44 4.13
CA GLN A 76 -4.93 2.28 3.23
C GLN A 76 -5.68 3.60 3.01
N THR A 77 -5.84 4.39 4.07
CA THR A 77 -6.44 5.71 4.00
C THR A 77 -5.62 6.65 3.11
N ASN A 78 -4.29 6.68 3.29
CA ASN A 78 -3.38 7.49 2.48
C ASN A 78 -3.43 7.12 0.99
N LEU A 79 -3.51 5.83 0.65
CA LEU A 79 -3.66 5.38 -0.74
C LEU A 79 -4.96 5.87 -1.37
N ARG A 80 -6.08 5.82 -0.63
CA ARG A 80 -7.37 6.34 -1.11
C ARG A 80 -7.29 7.84 -1.44
N TYR A 81 -6.56 8.62 -0.64
CA TYR A 81 -6.32 10.04 -0.94
C TYR A 81 -5.38 10.25 -2.12
N LYS A 82 -4.29 9.47 -2.21
CA LYS A 82 -3.31 9.53 -3.29
C LYS A 82 -3.97 9.35 -4.66
N TYR A 83 -4.85 8.36 -4.79
CA TYR A 83 -5.50 8.02 -6.06
C TYR A 83 -6.87 8.67 -6.30
N GLY A 84 -7.26 9.64 -5.47
CA GLY A 84 -8.34 10.58 -5.81
C GLY A 84 -9.74 10.21 -5.33
N LEU A 85 -9.87 9.42 -4.25
CA LEU A 85 -11.18 9.20 -3.63
C LEU A 85 -11.79 10.50 -3.06
N LYS A 86 -10.96 11.47 -2.66
CA LYS A 86 -11.39 12.85 -2.40
C LYS A 86 -10.94 13.74 -3.56
N GLN A 87 -11.62 14.89 -3.75
CA GLN A 87 -11.32 15.85 -4.82
C GLN A 87 -9.86 16.31 -4.80
N ARG A 88 -9.01 15.56 -5.51
CA ARG A 88 -7.60 15.86 -5.72
C ARG A 88 -7.42 16.26 -7.17
N ARG A 89 -6.52 17.20 -7.41
CA ARG A 89 -6.23 17.71 -8.75
C ARG A 89 -5.82 16.55 -9.65
N GLY A 90 -6.57 16.30 -10.73
CA GLY A 90 -6.34 15.14 -11.62
C GLY A 90 -4.92 15.06 -12.18
N SER A 91 -4.25 16.19 -12.39
CA SER A 91 -2.83 16.22 -12.80
C SER A 91 -1.89 15.57 -11.78
N LEU A 92 -2.16 15.72 -10.48
CA LEU A 92 -1.36 15.10 -9.41
C LEU A 92 -1.61 13.59 -9.34
N VAL A 93 -2.87 13.17 -9.48
CA VAL A 93 -3.21 11.73 -9.54
C VAL A 93 -2.47 11.07 -10.71
N ARG A 94 -2.48 11.69 -11.89
CA ARG A 94 -1.75 11.18 -13.07
C ARG A 94 -0.25 11.12 -12.85
N LEU A 95 0.34 12.11 -12.17
CA LEU A 95 1.76 12.09 -11.83
C LEU A 95 2.10 10.90 -10.94
N ASP A 96 1.29 10.65 -9.91
CA ASP A 96 1.51 9.54 -8.98
C ASP A 96 1.32 8.19 -9.65
N VAL A 97 0.29 8.04 -10.49
CA VAL A 97 0.09 6.84 -11.32
C VAL A 97 1.29 6.57 -12.21
N LYS A 98 1.80 7.59 -12.91
CA LYS A 98 2.98 7.46 -13.77
C LYS A 98 4.22 7.07 -12.97
N ARG A 99 4.43 7.69 -11.81
CA ARG A 99 5.59 7.40 -10.95
C ARG A 99 5.54 5.96 -10.45
N TYR A 100 4.40 5.54 -9.93
CA TYR A 100 4.23 4.21 -9.37
C TYR A 100 4.39 3.13 -10.45
N LEU A 101 3.61 3.19 -11.54
CA LEU A 101 3.65 2.17 -12.58
C LEU A 101 5.00 2.06 -13.29
N ARG A 102 5.77 3.16 -13.42
CA ARG A 102 7.14 3.10 -13.96
C ARG A 102 8.15 2.46 -13.01
N ALA A 103 7.90 2.52 -11.70
CA ALA A 103 8.77 1.91 -10.71
C ALA A 103 8.45 0.41 -10.52
N SER A 104 7.23 0.00 -10.87
CA SER A 104 6.75 -1.38 -10.81
C SER A 104 7.00 -2.19 -12.11
N GLU A 105 7.64 -1.59 -13.12
CA GLU A 105 8.08 -2.22 -14.39
C GLU A 105 9.56 -2.64 -14.31
#